data_AF-A0AAJ2PU41-F1
#
_entry.id   AF-A0AAJ2PU41-F1
#
_cell.length_a   1.000
_cell.length_b   1.000
_cell.length_c   1.000
_cell.angle_alpha   90.00
_cell.angle_beta   90.00
_cell.angle_gamma   90.00
#
_symmetry.space_group_name_H-M   'P 1'
#
loop_
_entity.id
_entity.type
_entity.pdbx_description
1 polymer ?
#
loop_
_entity_poly.entity_id
_entity_poly.type
_entity_poly.pdbx_seq_one_letter_code
_entity_poly.pdbx_strand_id
1 'polypeptide(L)'
;MSVATAHSASDVPPADETPATGESPSRDEGFWVEPGTVGDETPADASGGETPAQSSDEEVAALPSTGEIPAQASGDEIPAQASGDDTALDAVDEHVARDARDFGVYARTGGWAFALKVARSVRPGGETAGETPKVSAKRFAELAGCSPERVMRYYKAWDKAADDGMVPHFEALAPGEEIDLPDSDVWLTYYSSRSGATSDRGTAITAAAEAEGIRPTKALEVAENPTALRAAILADPSTAQAARTALLDRLKEDPSLQTELARDIARTDELKKAVANETQAASRIGYVRQIVENGQVKTPAGQVIDATAELRAEAERHLSLIDELDDDEDTGEWATEAYDTVKELVVQTVEADPELRVQERRTKFYSSLQKATKVFEELTLDDAVDLDAIYEDDMLQRLEDLQQALNTCIAALRKASPGE
;
A
#
# COMPACT_ATOMS: atom_id res chain seq x y z
N MET A 1 -44.28 7.05 80.46
CA MET A 1 -42.91 7.43 80.08
C MET A 1 -42.96 7.62 78.57
N SER A 2 -43.32 8.77 78.01
CA SER A 2 -43.07 10.16 78.44
C SER A 2 -41.57 10.45 78.50
N VAL A 3 -41.01 11.03 77.42
CA VAL A 3 -40.54 12.43 77.35
C VAL A 3 -40.61 12.88 75.87
N ALA A 4 -40.99 14.13 75.64
CA ALA A 4 -40.82 14.84 74.37
C ALA A 4 -40.30 16.26 74.65
N THR A 5 -39.24 16.68 73.94
CA THR A 5 -38.64 18.03 73.84
C THR A 5 -37.58 17.94 72.73
N ALA A 6 -37.51 18.69 71.62
CA ALA A 6 -37.99 20.03 71.19
C ALA A 6 -37.13 21.23 71.66
N HIS A 7 -36.90 22.17 70.72
CA HIS A 7 -36.12 23.44 70.78
C HIS A 7 -34.61 23.33 70.48
N SER A 8 -33.94 24.20 69.69
CA SER A 8 -34.32 25.41 68.91
C SER A 8 -33.55 25.38 67.55
N ALA A 9 -33.97 25.89 66.40
CA ALA A 9 -34.56 27.20 66.03
C ALA A 9 -33.59 28.39 66.20
N SER A 10 -33.18 29.00 65.08
CA SER A 10 -32.53 30.32 65.00
C SER A 10 -32.95 31.01 63.69
N ASP A 11 -33.09 32.34 63.71
CA ASP A 11 -33.89 33.16 62.78
C ASP A 11 -33.28 33.56 61.41
N VAL A 12 -34.09 34.30 60.61
CA VAL A 12 -34.15 34.47 59.13
C VAL A 12 -34.83 35.84 58.82
N PRO A 13 -34.75 36.57 57.65
CA PRO A 13 -34.13 36.36 56.30
C PRO A 13 -33.19 37.58 55.93
N PRO A 14 -33.18 38.27 54.74
CA PRO A 14 -33.43 37.92 53.31
C PRO A 14 -32.38 38.44 52.25
N ALA A 15 -32.61 38.05 50.97
CA ALA A 15 -32.35 38.76 49.69
C ALA A 15 -30.92 39.05 49.16
N ASP A 16 -30.52 38.39 48.06
CA ASP A 16 -30.49 38.90 46.65
C ASP A 16 -29.98 37.75 45.72
N GLU A 17 -30.76 37.28 44.74
CA GLU A 17 -30.86 37.71 43.33
C GLU A 17 -29.95 36.97 42.31
N THR A 18 -30.64 36.22 41.43
CA THR A 18 -30.30 35.80 40.06
C THR A 18 -29.19 34.76 39.74
N PRO A 19 -29.35 33.98 38.65
CA PRO A 19 -28.60 32.73 38.41
C PRO A 19 -27.49 32.85 37.35
N ALA A 20 -26.43 32.06 37.50
CA ALA A 20 -25.47 31.80 36.44
C ALA A 20 -25.98 30.67 35.52
N THR A 21 -26.49 31.09 34.36
CA THR A 21 -26.39 30.49 33.02
C THR A 21 -25.98 29.02 32.92
N GLY A 22 -26.86 28.18 32.37
CA GLY A 22 -26.53 26.79 32.05
C GLY A 22 -25.51 26.67 30.90
N GLU A 23 -24.55 25.77 31.07
CA GLU A 23 -23.71 25.28 29.97
C GLU A 23 -24.57 24.45 29.00
N SER A 24 -24.75 24.96 27.78
CA SER A 24 -25.16 24.14 26.65
C SER A 24 -24.05 23.13 26.37
N PRO A 25 -24.32 21.80 26.30
CA PRO A 25 -23.31 20.85 25.87
C PRO A 25 -22.89 21.16 24.44
N SER A 26 -21.59 21.31 24.22
CA SER A 26 -20.99 21.51 22.91
C SER A 26 -21.41 20.39 21.96
N ARG A 27 -21.96 20.76 20.78
CA ARG A 27 -22.27 19.81 19.72
C ARG A 27 -21.01 19.04 19.33
N ASP A 28 -21.13 17.72 19.36
CA ASP A 28 -20.07 16.81 18.94
C ASP A 28 -20.02 16.76 17.40
N GLU A 29 -19.21 17.63 16.79
CA GLU A 29 -19.02 17.66 15.34
C GLU A 29 -18.24 16.44 14.81
N GLY A 30 -17.66 15.61 15.69
CA GLY A 30 -16.97 14.37 15.31
C GLY A 30 -17.91 13.19 15.02
N PHE A 31 -19.21 13.30 15.31
CA PHE A 31 -20.12 12.15 15.29
C PHE A 31 -20.72 11.81 13.91
N TRP A 32 -20.81 12.76 12.97
CA TRP A 32 -21.49 12.54 11.67
C TRP A 32 -20.58 12.75 10.46
N VAL A 33 -20.14 11.67 9.82
CA VAL A 33 -19.48 11.71 8.50
C VAL A 33 -20.55 11.64 7.42
N GLU A 34 -20.87 12.77 6.79
CA GLU A 34 -21.69 12.75 5.56
C GLU A 34 -20.85 12.28 4.37
N PRO A 35 -21.36 11.38 3.52
CA PRO A 35 -20.65 10.97 2.31
C PRO A 35 -20.53 12.18 1.37
N GLY A 36 -19.30 12.58 1.08
CA GLY A 36 -19.01 13.75 0.26
C GLY A 36 -19.63 13.63 -1.12
N THR A 37 -20.45 14.61 -1.49
CA THR A 37 -20.88 14.82 -2.88
C THR A 37 -19.73 15.48 -3.63
N VAL A 38 -18.96 14.69 -4.37
CA VAL A 38 -18.09 15.24 -5.42
C VAL A 38 -19.01 15.88 -6.46
N GLY A 39 -18.86 17.18 -6.69
CA GLY A 39 -19.82 17.95 -7.47
C GLY A 39 -19.85 17.54 -8.93
N ASP A 40 -20.99 17.00 -9.38
CA ASP A 40 -21.36 17.00 -10.79
C ASP A 40 -21.89 18.40 -11.13
N GLU A 41 -20.98 19.31 -11.51
CA GLU A 41 -21.36 20.56 -12.15
C GLU A 41 -21.69 20.27 -13.62
N THR A 42 -22.94 19.90 -13.90
CA THR A 42 -23.45 19.79 -15.26
C THR A 42 -23.82 21.18 -15.83
N PRO A 43 -23.23 21.64 -16.94
CA PRO A 43 -23.83 22.66 -17.79
C PRO A 43 -24.52 21.98 -18.97
N ALA A 44 -25.85 22.00 -18.98
CA ALA A 44 -26.63 21.62 -20.15
C ALA A 44 -26.62 22.77 -21.18
N ASP A 45 -26.32 22.49 -22.45
CA ASP A 45 -27.22 22.91 -23.53
C ASP A 45 -27.10 22.12 -24.85
N ALA A 46 -28.27 22.01 -25.50
CA ALA A 46 -28.58 21.88 -26.93
C ALA A 46 -27.70 21.06 -27.93
N SER A 47 -28.28 19.91 -28.32
CA SER A 47 -28.81 19.65 -29.68
C SER A 47 -27.87 19.47 -30.90
N GLY A 48 -27.96 18.28 -31.52
CA GLY A 48 -28.13 18.21 -32.99
C GLY A 48 -27.50 17.05 -33.76
N GLY A 49 -28.31 16.06 -34.14
CA GLY A 49 -28.34 15.58 -35.54
C GLY A 49 -27.45 14.42 -36.00
N GLU A 50 -28.12 13.38 -36.50
CA GLU A 50 -27.76 12.57 -37.69
C GLU A 50 -26.62 11.53 -37.63
N THR A 51 -27.03 10.26 -37.63
CA THR A 51 -26.30 9.13 -38.23
C THR A 51 -26.21 9.32 -39.75
N PRO A 52 -25.14 8.84 -40.41
CA PRO A 52 -25.34 7.58 -41.14
C PRO A 52 -24.12 6.63 -41.08
N ALA A 53 -24.39 5.34 -41.30
CA ALA A 53 -23.35 4.32 -41.47
C ALA A 53 -22.96 4.17 -42.95
N GLN A 54 -21.67 3.96 -43.26
CA GLN A 54 -21.26 2.93 -44.21
C GLN A 54 -19.75 2.61 -44.19
N SER A 55 -19.47 1.33 -44.45
CA SER A 55 -18.23 0.64 -44.82
C SER A 55 -17.03 1.44 -45.37
N SER A 56 -15.81 1.01 -45.00
CA SER A 56 -14.94 0.20 -45.88
C SER A 56 -13.79 -0.47 -45.10
N ASP A 57 -13.30 -1.59 -45.63
CA ASP A 57 -12.14 -2.36 -45.15
C ASP A 57 -10.82 -1.59 -45.23
N GLU A 58 -9.82 -1.90 -44.37
CA GLU A 58 -8.46 -2.22 -44.86
C GLU A 58 -7.55 -2.94 -43.84
N GLU A 59 -6.93 -4.01 -44.35
CA GLU A 59 -5.70 -4.74 -43.96
C GLU A 59 -5.21 -4.93 -42.51
N VAL A 60 -5.23 -6.21 -42.10
CA VAL A 60 -4.40 -6.80 -41.04
C VAL A 60 -3.01 -7.17 -41.59
N ALA A 61 -1.98 -6.41 -41.20
CA ALA A 61 -0.59 -6.73 -41.53
C ALA A 61 0.04 -7.67 -40.48
N ALA A 62 0.01 -8.98 -40.74
CA ALA A 62 0.73 -9.98 -39.95
C ALA A 62 2.23 -10.03 -40.34
N LEU A 63 3.13 -10.02 -39.35
CA LEU A 63 4.56 -10.27 -39.55
C LEU A 63 4.91 -11.71 -39.13
N PRO A 64 5.44 -12.55 -40.05
CA PRO A 64 5.79 -13.93 -39.75
C PRO A 64 7.19 -14.07 -39.11
N SER A 65 7.38 -15.17 -38.40
CA SER A 65 8.65 -15.62 -37.83
C SER A 65 9.38 -16.59 -38.77
N THR A 66 10.66 -16.85 -38.45
CA THR A 66 11.58 -17.88 -39.01
C THR A 66 12.22 -17.61 -40.38
N GLY A 67 13.56 -17.73 -40.41
CA GLY A 67 14.40 -17.64 -41.61
C GLY A 67 15.89 -17.81 -41.23
N GLU A 68 16.50 -18.90 -41.70
CA GLU A 68 17.84 -19.38 -41.39
C GLU A 68 19.00 -18.36 -41.56
N ILE A 69 20.04 -18.48 -40.73
CA ILE A 69 21.38 -17.92 -41.02
C ILE A 69 22.34 -19.09 -41.33
N PRO A 70 22.93 -19.16 -42.54
CA PRO A 70 23.83 -20.24 -42.92
C PRO A 70 25.27 -20.01 -42.43
N ALA A 71 26.00 -21.12 -42.26
CA ALA A 71 27.43 -21.10 -42.00
C ALA A 71 28.20 -20.61 -43.23
N GLN A 72 29.19 -19.72 -43.02
CA GLN A 72 30.25 -19.47 -43.99
C GLN A 72 31.60 -19.88 -43.41
N ALA A 73 32.24 -20.85 -44.07
CA ALA A 73 33.65 -21.09 -43.91
C ALA A 73 34.44 -20.11 -44.80
N SER A 74 35.47 -19.50 -44.23
CA SER A 74 36.57 -18.90 -44.97
C SER A 74 37.86 -19.35 -44.30
N GLY A 75 38.57 -20.29 -44.93
CA GLY A 75 39.95 -20.56 -44.59
C GLY A 75 40.85 -19.56 -45.30
N ASP A 76 41.90 -19.13 -44.62
CA ASP A 76 43.06 -18.53 -45.26
C ASP A 76 44.31 -19.12 -44.58
N GLU A 77 45.24 -19.66 -45.37
CA GLU A 77 46.38 -20.43 -44.87
C GLU A 77 47.68 -19.60 -44.92
N ILE A 78 48.38 -19.55 -43.77
CA ILE A 78 49.85 -19.74 -43.66
C ILE A 78 50.70 -18.53 -44.15
N PRO A 79 51.68 -18.04 -43.35
CA PRO A 79 52.72 -18.91 -42.79
C PRO A 79 53.13 -18.74 -41.33
N ALA A 80 53.61 -19.86 -40.78
CA ALA A 80 54.33 -19.91 -39.53
C ALA A 80 55.70 -19.22 -39.63
N GLN A 81 56.04 -18.44 -38.61
CA GLN A 81 57.43 -18.23 -38.21
C GLN A 81 57.58 -18.62 -36.75
N ALA A 82 58.40 -19.65 -36.51
CA ALA A 82 58.75 -20.10 -35.17
C ALA A 82 59.92 -19.25 -34.63
N SER A 83 59.65 -18.51 -33.55
CA SER A 83 60.59 -17.88 -32.61
C SER A 83 59.70 -17.31 -31.51
N GLY A 84 59.64 -17.80 -30.28
CA GLY A 84 60.56 -18.64 -29.52
C GLY A 84 60.49 -18.11 -28.08
N ASP A 85 60.35 -18.99 -27.10
CA ASP A 85 60.33 -18.67 -25.65
C ASP A 85 59.05 -18.01 -25.09
N ASP A 86 57.92 -18.74 -25.12
CA ASP A 86 56.69 -18.36 -24.40
C ASP A 86 55.99 -19.56 -23.73
N THR A 87 56.79 -20.55 -23.27
CA THR A 87 56.30 -21.79 -22.61
C THR A 87 56.45 -21.78 -21.08
N ALA A 88 56.77 -20.63 -20.48
CA ALA A 88 57.16 -20.50 -19.08
C ALA A 88 56.13 -19.79 -18.17
N LEU A 89 54.99 -19.31 -18.70
CA LEU A 89 54.03 -18.46 -17.96
C LEU A 89 52.66 -19.10 -17.65
N ASP A 90 52.38 -20.34 -18.09
CA ASP A 90 51.11 -21.06 -17.79
C ASP A 90 51.35 -22.45 -17.17
N ALA A 91 52.45 -22.60 -16.42
CA ALA A 91 52.76 -23.80 -15.65
C ALA A 91 51.89 -23.88 -14.38
N VAL A 92 50.65 -24.35 -14.53
CA VAL A 92 49.77 -24.70 -13.39
C VAL A 92 50.41 -25.83 -12.58
N ASP A 93 50.44 -25.72 -11.25
CA ASP A 93 50.90 -26.78 -10.36
C ASP A 93 50.11 -28.08 -10.59
N GLU A 94 50.79 -29.22 -10.75
CA GLU A 94 50.15 -30.50 -11.05
C GLU A 94 49.19 -30.95 -9.94
N HIS A 95 49.36 -30.50 -8.69
CA HIS A 95 48.39 -30.72 -7.61
C HIS A 95 47.11 -29.91 -7.83
N VAL A 96 47.24 -28.63 -8.21
CA VAL A 96 46.09 -27.78 -8.58
C VAL A 96 45.35 -28.36 -9.78
N ALA A 97 46.08 -28.83 -10.80
CA ALA A 97 45.48 -29.45 -11.97
C ALA A 97 44.77 -30.78 -11.63
N ARG A 98 45.35 -31.60 -10.74
CA ARG A 98 44.72 -32.83 -10.22
C ARG A 98 43.46 -32.53 -9.40
N ASP A 99 43.52 -31.55 -8.51
CA ASP A 99 42.40 -31.17 -7.65
C ASP A 99 41.24 -30.57 -8.45
N ALA A 100 41.52 -29.77 -9.47
CA ALA A 100 40.52 -29.27 -10.40
C ALA A 100 39.85 -30.40 -11.20
N ARG A 101 40.63 -31.34 -11.76
CA ARG A 101 40.10 -32.53 -12.46
C ARG A 101 39.15 -33.33 -11.55
N ASP A 102 39.60 -33.66 -10.33
CA ASP A 102 38.81 -34.43 -9.38
C ASP A 102 37.53 -33.68 -8.94
N PHE A 103 37.63 -32.37 -8.68
CA PHE A 103 36.48 -31.52 -8.32
C PHE A 103 35.45 -31.44 -9.46
N GLY A 104 35.93 -31.43 -10.71
CA GLY A 104 35.11 -31.47 -11.91
C GLY A 104 34.28 -32.75 -12.05
N VAL A 105 34.96 -33.91 -11.93
CA VAL A 105 34.36 -35.26 -12.13
C VAL A 105 33.11 -35.49 -11.26
N TYR A 106 33.14 -35.05 -10.00
CA TYR A 106 32.06 -35.30 -9.04
C TYR A 106 31.11 -34.10 -8.91
N ALA A 107 30.13 -34.01 -9.80
CA ALA A 107 29.32 -32.81 -9.95
C ALA A 107 28.37 -32.44 -8.79
N ARG A 108 27.98 -33.38 -7.91
CA ARG A 108 26.73 -33.25 -7.12
C ARG A 108 26.84 -33.13 -5.59
N THR A 109 27.83 -33.76 -4.94
CA THR A 109 28.07 -33.61 -3.49
C THR A 109 29.53 -33.94 -3.16
N GLY A 110 30.31 -32.93 -2.84
CA GLY A 110 31.53 -33.08 -2.06
C GLY A 110 31.29 -32.61 -0.63
N GLY A 111 31.86 -33.33 0.34
CA GLY A 111 32.00 -32.83 1.71
C GLY A 111 33.23 -31.92 1.85
N TRP A 112 33.75 -31.86 3.07
CA TRP A 112 35.05 -31.27 3.43
C TRP A 112 36.17 -31.55 2.43
N ALA A 113 36.26 -32.76 1.86
CA ALA A 113 37.30 -33.12 0.90
C ALA A 113 37.33 -32.28 -0.39
N PHE A 114 36.20 -31.75 -0.86
CA PHE A 114 36.17 -30.85 -2.03
C PHE A 114 36.41 -29.41 -1.63
N ALA A 115 36.01 -29.05 -0.40
CA ALA A 115 36.31 -27.77 0.20
C ALA A 115 37.82 -27.61 0.42
N LEU A 116 38.51 -28.66 0.92
CA LEU A 116 39.97 -28.73 1.03
C LEU A 116 40.64 -28.55 -0.34
N LYS A 117 40.16 -29.24 -1.39
CA LYS A 117 40.66 -29.07 -2.77
C LYS A 117 40.57 -27.63 -3.24
N VAL A 118 39.44 -26.95 -2.98
CA VAL A 118 39.31 -25.52 -3.29
C VAL A 118 40.24 -24.68 -2.41
N ALA A 119 40.26 -24.88 -1.09
CA ALA A 119 41.06 -24.08 -0.15
C ALA A 119 42.57 -24.19 -0.39
N ARG A 120 43.07 -25.38 -0.76
CA ARG A 120 44.50 -25.62 -1.05
C ARG A 120 44.92 -25.18 -2.46
N SER A 121 43.99 -25.08 -3.41
CA SER A 121 44.30 -24.72 -4.81
C SER A 121 43.88 -23.32 -5.24
N VAL A 122 42.98 -22.64 -4.52
CA VAL A 122 42.33 -21.38 -4.97
C VAL A 122 42.66 -20.19 -4.07
N ARG A 123 42.96 -19.05 -4.70
CA ARG A 123 43.03 -17.72 -4.07
C ARG A 123 42.02 -16.78 -4.74
N PRO A 124 40.87 -16.45 -4.11
CA PRO A 124 39.97 -15.43 -4.63
C PRO A 124 40.64 -14.06 -4.63
N GLY A 125 40.39 -13.24 -5.65
CA GLY A 125 41.03 -11.92 -5.82
C GLY A 125 42.01 -11.86 -6.98
N GLY A 126 42.75 -12.94 -7.27
CA GLY A 126 43.56 -13.07 -8.49
C GLY A 126 44.71 -12.08 -8.60
N GLU A 127 45.71 -12.20 -7.73
CA GLU A 127 46.99 -11.47 -7.84
C GLU A 127 48.00 -12.21 -8.73
N THR A 128 49.09 -11.52 -9.06
CA THR A 128 50.01 -11.86 -10.16
C THR A 128 50.69 -13.22 -10.00
N ALA A 129 50.80 -13.94 -11.13
CA ALA A 129 51.49 -15.21 -11.21
C ALA A 129 52.95 -15.10 -10.72
N GLY A 130 53.30 -15.84 -9.66
CA GLY A 130 54.65 -15.90 -9.11
C GLY A 130 54.73 -15.99 -7.58
N GLU A 131 53.78 -15.40 -6.85
CA GLU A 131 53.89 -15.32 -5.37
C GLU A 131 53.24 -16.49 -4.61
N THR A 132 52.24 -17.15 -5.20
CA THR A 132 51.67 -18.38 -4.64
C THR A 132 51.45 -19.43 -5.74
N PRO A 133 51.59 -20.74 -5.45
CA PRO A 133 51.27 -21.81 -6.39
C PRO A 133 49.76 -22.06 -6.56
N LYS A 134 48.90 -21.16 -6.04
CA LYS A 134 47.43 -21.23 -6.16
C LYS A 134 46.95 -20.47 -7.38
N VAL A 135 45.80 -20.85 -7.90
CA VAL A 135 45.16 -20.19 -9.05
C VAL A 135 43.92 -19.40 -8.65
N SER A 136 43.44 -18.52 -9.54
CA SER A 136 42.18 -17.82 -9.34
C SER A 136 40.99 -18.79 -9.39
N ALA A 137 39.89 -18.45 -8.71
CA ALA A 137 38.66 -19.26 -8.73
C ALA A 137 38.11 -19.47 -10.16
N LYS A 138 38.31 -18.50 -11.06
CA LYS A 138 37.97 -18.61 -12.48
C LYS A 138 38.83 -19.69 -13.18
N ARG A 139 40.15 -19.64 -13.01
CA ARG A 139 41.09 -20.61 -13.62
C ARG A 139 40.87 -22.02 -13.08
N PHE A 140 40.61 -22.17 -11.78
CA PHE A 140 40.24 -23.47 -11.19
C PHE A 140 38.93 -24.01 -11.78
N ALA A 141 37.92 -23.15 -11.95
CA ALA A 141 36.64 -23.54 -12.53
C ALA A 141 36.75 -23.98 -14.00
N GLU A 142 37.58 -23.28 -14.80
CA GLU A 142 37.93 -23.66 -16.17
C GLU A 142 38.59 -25.06 -16.22
N LEU A 143 39.62 -25.29 -15.39
CA LEU A 143 40.32 -26.58 -15.29
C LEU A 143 39.39 -27.73 -14.79
N ALA A 144 38.39 -27.40 -13.97
CA ALA A 144 37.40 -28.33 -13.45
C ALA A 144 36.15 -28.49 -14.34
N GLY A 145 36.03 -27.75 -15.45
CA GLY A 145 34.85 -27.78 -16.32
C GLY A 145 33.54 -27.39 -15.61
N CYS A 146 33.57 -26.42 -14.68
CA CYS A 146 32.43 -26.02 -13.86
C CYS A 146 32.30 -24.49 -13.73
N SER A 147 31.25 -23.99 -13.05
CA SER A 147 31.09 -22.55 -12.85
C SER A 147 31.98 -22.00 -11.71
N PRO A 148 32.54 -20.77 -11.84
CA PRO A 148 33.28 -20.12 -10.76
C PRO A 148 32.45 -19.97 -9.47
N GLU A 149 31.15 -19.76 -9.58
CA GLU A 149 30.22 -19.74 -8.45
C GLU A 149 30.20 -21.06 -7.66
N ARG A 150 30.32 -22.20 -8.35
CA ARG A 150 30.42 -23.51 -7.69
C ARG A 150 31.69 -23.57 -6.84
N VAL A 151 32.83 -23.14 -7.38
CA VAL A 151 34.12 -23.07 -6.65
C VAL A 151 33.99 -22.13 -5.45
N MET A 152 33.47 -20.91 -5.66
CA MET A 152 33.31 -19.90 -4.61
C MET A 152 32.35 -20.33 -3.49
N ARG A 153 31.36 -21.20 -3.76
CA ARG A 153 30.48 -21.77 -2.72
C ARG A 153 31.24 -22.68 -1.75
N TYR A 154 32.13 -23.54 -2.27
CA TYR A 154 32.99 -24.39 -1.43
C TYR A 154 34.03 -23.55 -0.67
N TYR A 155 34.60 -22.52 -1.31
CA TYR A 155 35.48 -21.55 -0.65
C TYR A 155 34.77 -20.88 0.54
N LYS A 156 33.58 -20.28 0.34
CA LYS A 156 32.85 -19.56 1.41
C LYS A 156 32.46 -20.45 2.58
N ALA A 157 32.12 -21.72 2.32
CA ALA A 157 31.83 -22.70 3.37
C ALA A 157 33.10 -23.06 4.17
N TRP A 158 34.27 -23.14 3.52
CA TRP A 158 35.56 -23.33 4.19
C TRP A 158 35.96 -22.10 5.01
N ASP A 159 35.80 -20.90 4.44
CA ASP A 159 36.14 -19.61 5.06
C ASP A 159 35.39 -19.43 6.40
N LYS A 160 34.05 -19.62 6.36
CA LYS A 160 33.21 -19.58 7.57
C LYS A 160 33.59 -20.65 8.60
N ALA A 161 33.99 -21.85 8.15
CA ALA A 161 34.45 -22.91 9.06
C ALA A 161 35.84 -22.60 9.66
N ALA A 162 36.67 -21.83 8.96
CA ALA A 162 37.96 -21.36 9.47
C ALA A 162 37.79 -20.23 10.50
N ASP A 163 36.85 -19.31 10.28
CA ASP A 163 36.47 -18.28 11.26
C ASP A 163 35.98 -18.90 12.58
N ASP A 164 35.22 -20.01 12.50
CA ASP A 164 34.79 -20.80 13.66
C ASP A 164 35.92 -21.69 14.26
N GLY A 165 37.12 -21.67 13.68
CA GLY A 165 38.29 -22.44 14.15
C GLY A 165 38.25 -23.95 13.86
N MET A 166 37.32 -24.41 13.02
CA MET A 166 37.11 -25.83 12.71
C MET A 166 38.09 -26.38 11.65
N VAL A 167 38.61 -25.50 10.78
CA VAL A 167 39.63 -25.83 9.76
C VAL A 167 40.65 -24.68 9.63
N PRO A 168 41.87 -24.91 9.09
CA PRO A 168 42.82 -23.83 8.84
C PRO A 168 42.29 -22.83 7.79
N HIS A 169 42.58 -21.53 7.97
CA HIS A 169 42.32 -20.53 6.92
C HIS A 169 43.06 -20.89 5.63
N PHE A 170 42.48 -20.53 4.49
CA PHE A 170 43.00 -20.88 3.17
C PHE A 170 44.44 -20.40 2.93
N GLU A 171 44.89 -19.31 3.57
CA GLU A 171 46.28 -18.82 3.44
C GLU A 171 47.33 -19.76 4.02
N ALA A 172 46.97 -20.57 5.03
CA ALA A 172 47.88 -21.50 5.69
C ALA A 172 48.15 -22.78 4.87
N LEU A 173 47.31 -23.09 3.88
CA LEU A 173 47.33 -24.36 3.15
C LEU A 173 48.12 -24.26 1.84
N ALA A 174 49.00 -25.23 1.55
CA ALA A 174 49.69 -25.36 0.27
C ALA A 174 48.98 -26.35 -0.69
N PRO A 175 49.10 -26.20 -2.02
CA PRO A 175 48.62 -27.21 -2.97
C PRO A 175 49.16 -28.60 -2.66
N GLY A 176 48.29 -29.61 -2.70
CA GLY A 176 48.63 -30.98 -2.36
C GLY A 176 48.66 -31.30 -0.84
N GLU A 177 48.53 -30.31 0.04
CA GLU A 177 48.48 -30.54 1.50
C GLU A 177 47.23 -31.33 1.91
N GLU A 178 47.41 -32.32 2.78
CA GLU A 178 46.36 -33.12 3.39
C GLU A 178 46.28 -32.79 4.88
N ILE A 179 45.06 -32.59 5.39
CA ILE A 179 44.79 -32.29 6.80
C ILE A 179 43.71 -33.25 7.31
N ASP A 180 43.68 -33.46 8.63
CA ASP A 180 42.56 -34.13 9.28
C ASP A 180 41.30 -33.26 9.16
N LEU A 181 40.28 -33.79 8.49
CA LEU A 181 39.01 -33.08 8.25
C LEU A 181 38.02 -33.34 9.40
N PRO A 182 37.19 -32.35 9.77
CA PRO A 182 36.09 -32.56 10.71
C PRO A 182 35.09 -33.62 10.23
N ASP A 183 34.21 -34.09 11.13
CA ASP A 183 33.18 -35.04 10.75
C ASP A 183 32.25 -34.46 9.66
N SER A 184 31.81 -35.36 8.79
CA SER A 184 31.06 -35.13 7.56
C SER A 184 29.66 -34.59 7.77
N ASP A 185 29.08 -34.80 8.96
CA ASP A 185 27.77 -34.27 9.36
C ASP A 185 27.83 -32.75 9.60
N VAL A 186 28.92 -32.25 10.19
CA VAL A 186 29.15 -30.82 10.45
C VAL A 186 29.17 -29.98 9.15
N TRP A 187 29.59 -30.57 8.02
CA TRP A 187 29.70 -29.86 6.74
C TRP A 187 28.40 -29.17 6.29
N LEU A 188 27.25 -29.76 6.59
CA LEU A 188 25.94 -29.24 6.20
C LEU A 188 25.55 -27.93 6.94
N THR A 189 26.20 -27.63 8.06
CA THR A 189 26.06 -26.35 8.80
C THR A 189 26.73 -25.18 8.06
N TYR A 190 27.75 -25.48 7.24
CA TYR A 190 28.57 -24.49 6.53
C TYR A 190 28.25 -24.39 5.03
N TYR A 191 27.86 -25.51 4.41
CA TYR A 191 27.64 -25.61 2.98
C TYR A 191 26.16 -25.75 2.61
N SER A 192 25.61 -24.71 1.98
CA SER A 192 24.33 -24.78 1.26
C SER A 192 24.56 -24.75 -0.26
N SER A 193 23.94 -25.68 -0.98
CA SER A 193 23.90 -25.67 -2.46
C SER A 193 23.16 -24.44 -3.01
N ARG A 194 22.20 -23.88 -2.26
CA ARG A 194 21.43 -22.68 -2.61
C ARG A 194 21.98 -21.47 -1.85
N SER A 195 22.62 -20.55 -2.57
CA SER A 195 23.32 -19.38 -2.01
C SER A 195 22.40 -18.39 -1.30
N GLY A 196 21.11 -18.32 -1.67
CA GLY A 196 20.15 -17.47 -0.98
C GLY A 196 19.86 -17.92 0.45
N ALA A 197 19.92 -19.23 0.73
CA ALA A 197 19.47 -19.83 2.00
C ALA A 197 20.26 -19.38 3.25
N THR A 198 21.52 -18.97 3.07
CA THR A 198 22.41 -18.55 4.16
C THR A 198 22.56 -17.02 4.30
N SER A 199 21.76 -16.24 3.55
CA SER A 199 21.69 -14.79 3.70
C SER A 199 20.64 -14.39 4.74
N ASP A 200 20.72 -13.19 5.31
CA ASP A 200 19.71 -12.67 6.27
C ASP A 200 18.29 -12.66 5.67
N ARG A 201 18.19 -12.43 4.35
CA ARG A 201 16.94 -12.59 3.59
C ARG A 201 16.47 -14.04 3.58
N GLY A 202 17.38 -14.99 3.36
CA GLY A 202 17.07 -16.43 3.31
C GLY A 202 16.71 -17.02 4.67
N THR A 203 17.32 -16.56 5.76
CA THR A 203 16.97 -16.97 7.12
C THR A 203 15.61 -16.42 7.52
N ALA A 204 15.29 -15.15 7.19
CA ALA A 204 13.96 -14.59 7.40
C ALA A 204 12.87 -15.33 6.61
N ILE A 205 13.12 -15.65 5.33
CA ILE A 205 12.19 -16.45 4.51
C ILE A 205 12.01 -17.87 5.07
N THR A 206 13.09 -18.47 5.59
CA THR A 206 13.05 -19.80 6.22
C THR A 206 12.19 -19.80 7.48
N ALA A 207 12.41 -18.82 8.37
CA ALA A 207 11.63 -18.68 9.61
C ALA A 207 10.14 -18.42 9.34
N ALA A 208 9.82 -17.56 8.35
CA ALA A 208 8.45 -17.33 7.93
C ALA A 208 7.79 -18.60 7.34
N ALA A 209 8.52 -19.36 6.51
CA ALA A 209 8.02 -20.62 5.98
C ALA A 209 7.75 -21.66 7.08
N GLU A 210 8.61 -21.76 8.09
CA GLU A 210 8.44 -22.67 9.22
C GLU A 210 7.24 -22.29 10.11
N ALA A 211 6.99 -20.99 10.33
CA ALA A 211 5.81 -20.51 11.04
C ALA A 211 4.50 -20.91 10.33
N GLU A 212 4.48 -20.87 8.99
CA GLU A 212 3.37 -21.31 8.14
C GLU A 212 3.33 -22.84 7.90
N GLY A 213 4.27 -23.62 8.48
CA GLY A 213 4.37 -25.06 8.26
C GLY A 213 4.79 -25.47 6.84
N ILE A 214 5.28 -24.52 6.04
CA ILE A 214 5.74 -24.71 4.65
C ILE A 214 7.21 -25.16 4.66
N ARG A 215 7.59 -26.04 3.72
CA ARG A 215 8.99 -26.45 3.54
C ARG A 215 9.84 -25.23 3.13
N PRO A 216 10.90 -24.85 3.89
CA PRO A 216 11.73 -23.68 3.58
C PRO A 216 12.30 -23.65 2.16
N THR A 217 12.64 -24.83 1.62
CA THR A 217 13.16 -24.98 0.25
C THR A 217 12.18 -24.49 -0.82
N LYS A 218 10.86 -24.53 -0.57
CA LYS A 218 9.83 -24.03 -1.48
C LYS A 218 9.65 -22.52 -1.38
N ALA A 219 9.66 -21.96 -0.18
CA ALA A 219 9.62 -20.51 0.00
C ALA A 219 10.86 -19.82 -0.62
N LEU A 220 12.05 -20.41 -0.44
CA LEU A 220 13.29 -19.94 -1.08
C LEU A 220 13.25 -20.07 -2.62
N GLU A 221 12.68 -21.16 -3.15
CA GLU A 221 12.52 -21.34 -4.60
C GLU A 221 11.59 -20.29 -5.22
N VAL A 222 10.50 -19.92 -4.55
CA VAL A 222 9.61 -18.82 -4.97
C VAL A 222 10.33 -17.47 -4.88
N ALA A 223 11.04 -17.20 -3.78
CA ALA A 223 11.74 -15.94 -3.55
C ALA A 223 12.94 -15.70 -4.48
N GLU A 224 13.55 -16.75 -5.03
CA GLU A 224 14.59 -16.68 -6.06
C GLU A 224 14.03 -16.51 -7.49
N ASN A 225 12.73 -16.76 -7.71
CA ASN A 225 12.07 -16.69 -9.03
C ASN A 225 10.86 -15.74 -9.04
N PRO A 226 11.05 -14.42 -8.82
CA PRO A 226 9.95 -13.46 -8.72
C PRO A 226 9.12 -13.33 -10.02
N THR A 227 9.70 -13.62 -11.18
CA THR A 227 8.98 -13.67 -12.47
C THR A 227 7.99 -14.84 -12.53
N ALA A 228 8.34 -16.00 -11.96
CA ALA A 228 7.44 -17.14 -11.86
C ALA A 228 6.29 -16.88 -10.88
N LEU A 229 6.58 -16.23 -9.75
CA LEU A 229 5.55 -15.76 -8.82
C LEU A 229 4.57 -14.78 -9.49
N ARG A 230 5.07 -13.79 -10.23
CA ARG A 230 4.23 -12.86 -11.00
C ARG A 230 3.37 -13.59 -12.03
N ALA A 231 3.92 -14.58 -12.74
CA ALA A 231 3.17 -15.37 -13.70
C ALA A 231 2.04 -16.18 -13.03
N ALA A 232 2.29 -16.74 -11.84
CA ALA A 232 1.26 -17.44 -11.07
C ALA A 232 0.15 -16.49 -10.59
N ILE A 233 0.50 -15.33 -10.03
CA ILE A 233 -0.47 -14.30 -9.61
C ILE A 233 -1.36 -13.83 -10.77
N LEU A 234 -0.81 -13.70 -11.98
CA LEU A 234 -1.57 -13.27 -13.16
C LEU A 234 -2.45 -14.38 -13.78
N ALA A 235 -2.15 -15.66 -13.51
CA ALA A 235 -2.81 -16.79 -14.14
C ALA A 235 -3.82 -17.52 -13.23
N ASP A 236 -3.68 -17.41 -11.91
CA ASP A 236 -4.54 -18.07 -10.93
C ASP A 236 -5.15 -17.07 -9.92
N PRO A 237 -6.49 -16.91 -9.91
CA PRO A 237 -7.18 -16.04 -8.95
C PRO A 237 -6.91 -16.39 -7.48
N SER A 238 -6.75 -17.68 -7.14
CA SER A 238 -6.53 -18.08 -5.73
C SER A 238 -5.16 -17.62 -5.21
N THR A 239 -4.13 -17.72 -6.07
CA THR A 239 -2.79 -17.18 -5.82
C THR A 239 -2.80 -15.65 -5.75
N ALA A 240 -3.60 -14.97 -6.58
CA ALA A 240 -3.77 -13.52 -6.52
C ALA A 240 -4.41 -13.06 -5.19
N GLN A 241 -5.46 -13.75 -4.74
CA GLN A 241 -6.12 -13.47 -3.46
C GLN A 241 -5.16 -13.70 -2.28
N ALA A 242 -4.43 -14.82 -2.26
CA ALA A 242 -3.42 -15.08 -1.22
C ALA A 242 -2.31 -14.01 -1.20
N ALA A 243 -1.85 -13.55 -2.37
CA ALA A 243 -0.88 -12.47 -2.47
C ALA A 243 -1.43 -11.12 -1.96
N ARG A 244 -2.70 -10.81 -2.24
CA ARG A 244 -3.39 -9.62 -1.70
C ARG A 244 -3.43 -9.67 -0.17
N THR A 245 -3.85 -10.79 0.42
CA THR A 245 -3.92 -10.95 1.89
C THR A 245 -2.55 -10.76 2.54
N ALA A 246 -1.51 -11.43 2.02
CA ALA A 246 -0.15 -11.29 2.54
C ALA A 246 0.40 -9.84 2.44
N LEU A 247 0.03 -9.10 1.39
CA LEU A 247 0.36 -7.68 1.28
C LEU A 247 -0.41 -6.82 2.30
N LEU A 248 -1.70 -7.09 2.53
CA LEU A 248 -2.51 -6.40 3.54
C LEU A 248 -2.02 -6.65 4.97
N ASP A 249 -1.55 -7.85 5.29
CA ASP A 249 -0.97 -8.14 6.59
C ASP A 249 0.38 -7.44 6.76
N ARG A 250 1.26 -7.49 5.76
CA ARG A 250 2.52 -6.72 5.81
C ARG A 250 2.29 -5.21 5.90
N LEU A 251 1.26 -4.67 5.25
CA LEU A 251 0.89 -3.26 5.34
C LEU A 251 0.56 -2.83 6.78
N LYS A 252 0.00 -3.71 7.63
CA LYS A 252 -0.27 -3.39 9.05
C LYS A 252 1.02 -3.17 9.84
N GLU A 253 2.10 -3.86 9.46
CA GLU A 253 3.38 -3.87 10.17
C GLU A 253 4.43 -2.91 9.58
N ASP A 254 4.28 -2.50 8.32
CA ASP A 254 5.26 -1.72 7.55
C ASP A 254 4.71 -0.36 7.08
N PRO A 255 4.89 0.73 7.87
CA PRO A 255 4.45 2.08 7.49
C PRO A 255 5.13 2.64 6.24
N SER A 256 6.31 2.12 5.87
CA SER A 256 6.99 2.55 4.64
C SER A 256 6.25 2.02 3.41
N LEU A 257 5.85 0.74 3.45
CA LEU A 257 5.01 0.12 2.42
C LEU A 257 3.64 0.79 2.30
N GLN A 258 3.02 1.20 3.42
CA GLN A 258 1.77 1.98 3.38
C GLN A 258 1.94 3.28 2.59
N THR A 259 3.03 4.00 2.85
CA THR A 259 3.33 5.29 2.21
C THR A 259 3.67 5.13 0.72
N GLU A 260 4.33 4.03 0.34
CA GLU A 260 4.59 3.68 -1.06
C GLU A 260 3.30 3.34 -1.81
N LEU A 261 2.47 2.43 -1.26
CA LEU A 261 1.20 2.05 -1.89
C LEU A 261 0.25 3.24 -2.03
N ALA A 262 0.11 4.08 -1.00
CA ALA A 262 -0.71 5.28 -1.07
C ALA A 262 -0.25 6.25 -2.17
N ARG A 263 1.07 6.37 -2.38
CA ARG A 263 1.64 7.20 -3.45
C ARG A 263 1.37 6.61 -4.83
N ASP A 264 1.42 5.30 -4.98
CA ASP A 264 1.17 4.64 -6.27
C ASP A 264 -0.33 4.67 -6.62
N ILE A 265 -1.24 4.45 -5.65
CA ILE A 265 -2.68 4.70 -5.81
C ILE A 265 -2.93 6.15 -6.25
N ALA A 266 -2.30 7.14 -5.59
CA ALA A 266 -2.47 8.56 -5.92
C ALA A 266 -1.93 8.95 -7.31
N ARG A 267 -1.03 8.15 -7.90
CA ARG A 267 -0.47 8.34 -9.25
C ARG A 267 -1.26 7.65 -10.35
N THR A 268 -2.08 6.66 -10.01
CA THR A 268 -2.91 5.93 -10.98
C THR A 268 -4.35 6.38 -10.86
N ASP A 269 -4.79 7.27 -11.77
CA ASP A 269 -6.11 7.92 -11.70
C ASP A 269 -7.28 6.93 -11.61
N GLU A 270 -7.19 5.76 -12.25
CA GLU A 270 -8.19 4.69 -12.14
C GLU A 270 -8.28 4.11 -10.72
N LEU A 271 -7.14 3.80 -10.09
CA LEU A 271 -7.10 3.30 -8.71
C LEU A 271 -7.54 4.39 -7.71
N LYS A 272 -7.13 5.65 -7.95
CA LYS A 272 -7.57 6.80 -7.16
C LYS A 272 -9.10 6.96 -7.20
N LYS A 273 -9.72 6.81 -8.38
CA LYS A 273 -11.19 6.84 -8.54
C LYS A 273 -11.85 5.65 -7.86
N ALA A 274 -11.33 4.43 -8.06
CA ALA A 274 -11.87 3.23 -7.43
C ALA A 274 -11.85 3.34 -5.90
N VAL A 275 -10.73 3.77 -5.31
CA VAL A 275 -10.62 3.99 -3.85
C VAL A 275 -11.54 5.12 -3.36
N ALA A 276 -11.74 6.18 -4.15
CA ALA A 276 -12.68 7.24 -3.79
C ALA A 276 -14.14 6.76 -3.80
N ASN A 277 -14.54 5.96 -4.80
CA ASN A 277 -15.87 5.35 -4.90
C ASN A 277 -16.10 4.38 -3.72
N GLU A 278 -15.14 3.51 -3.43
CA GLU A 278 -15.19 2.58 -2.30
C GLU A 278 -15.30 3.31 -0.96
N THR A 279 -14.52 4.39 -0.78
CA THR A 279 -14.60 5.25 0.41
C THR A 279 -15.98 5.91 0.54
N GLN A 280 -16.61 6.29 -0.58
CA GLN A 280 -17.95 6.87 -0.61
C GLN A 280 -19.01 5.81 -0.26
N ALA A 281 -18.90 4.59 -0.80
CA ALA A 281 -19.78 3.46 -0.47
C ALA A 281 -19.68 3.11 1.03
N ALA A 282 -18.47 2.94 1.56
CA ALA A 282 -18.25 2.70 2.98
C ALA A 282 -18.81 3.84 3.87
N SER A 283 -18.72 5.09 3.43
CA SER A 283 -19.32 6.24 4.14
C SER A 283 -20.85 6.21 4.12
N ARG A 284 -21.47 5.82 3.00
CA ARG A 284 -22.93 5.63 2.88
C ARG A 284 -23.43 4.50 3.78
N ILE A 285 -22.75 3.34 3.77
CA ILE A 285 -23.04 2.21 4.67
C ILE A 285 -22.90 2.65 6.13
N GLY A 286 -21.84 3.39 6.45
CA GLY A 286 -21.61 3.96 7.78
C GLY A 286 -22.76 4.85 8.27
N TYR A 287 -23.29 5.72 7.40
CA TYR A 287 -24.47 6.54 7.72
C TYR A 287 -25.72 5.71 8.02
N VAL A 288 -26.02 4.71 7.20
CA VAL A 288 -27.19 3.82 7.41
C VAL A 288 -27.01 2.99 8.69
N ARG A 289 -25.80 2.48 8.95
CA ARG A 289 -25.45 1.77 10.19
C ARG A 289 -25.60 2.65 11.43
N GLN A 290 -25.14 3.90 11.37
CA GLN A 290 -25.25 4.85 12.47
C GLN A 290 -26.72 5.10 12.89
N ILE A 291 -27.65 5.08 11.94
CA ILE A 291 -29.08 5.25 12.16
C ILE A 291 -29.69 4.05 12.90
N VAL A 292 -29.28 2.83 12.57
CA VAL A 292 -29.75 1.61 13.26
C VAL A 292 -29.14 1.52 14.66
N GLU A 293 -27.83 1.74 14.80
CA GLU A 293 -27.10 1.60 16.06
C GLU A 293 -27.48 2.68 17.09
N ASN A 294 -27.52 3.95 16.67
CA ASN A 294 -27.73 5.08 17.58
C ASN A 294 -29.18 5.57 17.61
N GLY A 295 -30.00 5.13 16.65
CA GLY A 295 -31.41 5.51 16.57
C GLY A 295 -31.65 7.00 16.30
N GLN A 296 -30.65 7.72 15.79
CA GLN A 296 -30.71 9.14 15.46
C GLN A 296 -30.43 9.34 13.98
N VAL A 297 -30.84 10.48 13.43
CA VAL A 297 -30.54 10.86 12.05
C VAL A 297 -30.33 12.36 11.91
N LYS A 298 -29.44 12.75 11.00
CA LYS A 298 -29.13 14.14 10.69
C LYS A 298 -30.04 14.63 9.56
N THR A 299 -30.75 15.74 9.81
CA THR A 299 -31.65 16.39 8.85
C THR A 299 -30.88 17.21 7.80
N PRO A 300 -31.54 17.65 6.71
CA PRO A 300 -30.93 18.54 5.72
C PRO A 300 -30.47 19.92 6.23
N ALA A 301 -30.83 20.37 7.44
CA ALA A 301 -30.24 21.55 8.08
C ALA A 301 -29.06 21.23 9.02
N GLY A 302 -28.70 19.96 9.17
CA GLY A 302 -27.71 19.49 10.14
C GLY A 302 -28.21 19.40 11.58
N GLN A 303 -29.53 19.37 11.79
CA GLN A 303 -30.11 19.08 13.11
C GLN A 303 -30.15 17.56 13.30
N VAL A 304 -29.78 17.08 14.49
CA VAL A 304 -29.92 15.66 14.84
C VAL A 304 -31.30 15.49 15.45
N ILE A 305 -32.06 14.53 14.93
CA ILE A 305 -33.40 14.14 15.41
C ILE A 305 -33.41 12.64 15.71
N ASP A 306 -34.32 12.20 16.58
CA ASP A 306 -34.52 10.76 16.77
C ASP A 306 -35.16 10.16 15.51
N ALA A 307 -34.61 9.04 15.03
CA ALA A 307 -35.15 8.32 13.89
C ALA A 307 -36.57 7.83 14.20
N THR A 308 -37.46 7.83 13.20
CA THR A 308 -38.77 7.18 13.33
C THR A 308 -38.61 5.65 13.36
N ALA A 309 -39.61 4.92 13.86
CA ALA A 309 -39.56 3.46 13.86
C ALA A 309 -39.49 2.87 12.44
N GLU A 310 -40.17 3.51 11.49
CA GLU A 310 -40.15 3.18 10.06
C GLU A 310 -38.77 3.39 9.44
N LEU A 311 -38.12 4.52 9.72
CA LEU A 311 -36.78 4.85 9.20
C LEU A 311 -35.71 3.90 9.74
N ARG A 312 -35.78 3.49 11.02
CA ARG A 312 -34.87 2.45 11.56
C ARG A 312 -35.11 1.08 10.90
N ALA A 313 -36.37 0.68 10.71
CA ALA A 313 -36.70 -0.60 10.11
C ALA A 313 -36.28 -0.69 8.63
N GLU A 314 -36.35 0.41 7.88
CA GLU A 314 -35.84 0.45 6.50
C GLU A 314 -34.31 0.40 6.45
N ALA A 315 -33.63 1.16 7.32
CA ALA A 315 -32.17 1.09 7.44
C ALA A 315 -31.67 -0.32 7.84
N GLU A 316 -32.36 -1.00 8.75
CA GLU A 316 -32.04 -2.39 9.16
C GLU A 316 -32.23 -3.39 8.01
N ARG A 317 -33.28 -3.22 7.18
CA ARG A 317 -33.48 -4.05 5.98
C ARG A 317 -32.34 -3.87 4.97
N HIS A 318 -31.97 -2.63 4.65
CA HIS A 318 -30.89 -2.39 3.69
C HIS A 318 -29.52 -2.86 4.19
N LEU A 319 -29.21 -2.72 5.49
CA LEU A 319 -27.98 -3.29 6.06
C LEU A 319 -27.98 -4.81 6.01
N SER A 320 -29.12 -5.46 6.31
CA SER A 320 -29.24 -6.92 6.22
C SER A 320 -28.98 -7.41 4.79
N LEU A 321 -29.51 -6.71 3.78
CA LEU A 321 -29.24 -7.01 2.37
C LEU A 321 -27.76 -6.82 2.01
N ILE A 322 -27.12 -5.77 2.51
CA ILE A 322 -25.70 -5.49 2.27
C ILE A 322 -24.78 -6.51 2.96
N ASP A 323 -25.12 -6.92 4.18
CA ASP A 323 -24.38 -7.93 4.95
C ASP A 323 -24.61 -9.37 4.41
N GLU A 324 -25.60 -9.59 3.53
CA GLU A 324 -25.88 -10.86 2.82
C GLU A 324 -25.22 -10.96 1.43
N LEU A 325 -24.55 -9.91 0.93
CA LEU A 325 -23.83 -9.92 -0.35
C LEU A 325 -22.57 -10.79 -0.31
N ASP A 326 -22.32 -11.54 -1.39
CA ASP A 326 -21.04 -12.23 -1.60
C ASP A 326 -19.91 -11.22 -1.96
N ASP A 327 -18.66 -11.58 -1.68
CA ASP A 327 -17.45 -10.75 -1.87
C ASP A 327 -17.22 -10.22 -3.32
N ASP A 328 -17.93 -10.76 -4.31
CA ASP A 328 -17.86 -10.38 -5.73
C ASP A 328 -19.03 -9.54 -6.25
N GLU A 329 -20.03 -9.21 -5.41
CA GLU A 329 -21.13 -8.30 -5.77
C GLU A 329 -20.79 -6.81 -5.51
N ASP A 330 -21.36 -5.89 -6.31
CA ASP A 330 -21.06 -4.45 -6.20
C ASP A 330 -21.81 -3.80 -5.03
N THR A 331 -21.17 -3.79 -3.86
CA THR A 331 -21.66 -3.13 -2.64
C THR A 331 -21.94 -1.64 -2.82
N GLY A 332 -21.34 -0.99 -3.84
CA GLY A 332 -21.48 0.45 -4.11
C GLY A 332 -22.86 0.85 -4.60
N GLU A 333 -23.51 0.03 -5.42
CA GLU A 333 -24.88 0.30 -5.88
C GLU A 333 -25.88 0.17 -4.70
N TRP A 334 -25.81 -0.94 -3.96
CA TRP A 334 -26.64 -1.19 -2.76
C TRP A 334 -26.45 -0.12 -1.67
N ALA A 335 -25.20 0.31 -1.42
CA ALA A 335 -24.90 1.40 -0.49
C ALA A 335 -25.53 2.73 -0.92
N THR A 336 -25.67 2.95 -2.23
CA THR A 336 -26.28 4.16 -2.80
C THR A 336 -27.80 4.13 -2.66
N GLU A 337 -28.44 3.02 -3.04
CA GLU A 337 -29.88 2.82 -2.86
C GLU A 337 -30.28 2.96 -1.38
N ALA A 338 -29.58 2.27 -0.48
CA ALA A 338 -29.82 2.34 0.96
C ALA A 338 -29.72 3.78 1.51
N TYR A 339 -28.69 4.52 1.11
CA TYR A 339 -28.49 5.89 1.55
C TYR A 339 -29.56 6.84 1.01
N ASP A 340 -29.88 6.77 -0.29
CA ASP A 340 -30.83 7.67 -0.92
C ASP A 340 -32.27 7.40 -0.44
N THR A 341 -32.67 6.13 -0.28
CA THR A 341 -33.96 5.75 0.32
C THR A 341 -34.09 6.28 1.75
N VAL A 342 -33.11 6.00 2.62
CA VAL A 342 -33.15 6.48 4.02
C VAL A 342 -33.16 8.01 4.08
N LYS A 343 -32.38 8.69 3.24
CA LYS A 343 -32.35 10.15 3.13
C LYS A 343 -33.67 10.74 2.64
N GLU A 344 -34.36 10.09 1.69
CA GLU A 344 -35.71 10.50 1.29
C GLU A 344 -36.70 10.37 2.45
N LEU A 345 -36.66 9.28 3.22
CA LEU A 345 -37.48 9.12 4.43
C LEU A 345 -37.18 10.21 5.47
N VAL A 346 -35.94 10.68 5.62
CA VAL A 346 -35.62 11.86 6.47
C VAL A 346 -36.34 13.10 5.97
N VAL A 347 -36.29 13.38 4.66
CA VAL A 347 -36.95 14.56 4.06
C VAL A 347 -38.47 14.47 4.26
N GLN A 348 -39.08 13.32 3.99
CA GLN A 348 -40.52 13.11 4.20
C GLN A 348 -40.92 13.27 5.68
N THR A 349 -40.11 12.74 6.61
CA THR A 349 -40.31 12.92 8.07
C THR A 349 -40.24 14.40 8.45
N VAL A 350 -39.25 15.13 7.93
CA VAL A 350 -39.10 16.57 8.13
C VAL A 350 -40.32 17.32 7.59
N GLU A 351 -40.84 16.97 6.41
CA GLU A 351 -41.98 17.67 5.81
C GLU A 351 -43.32 17.40 6.52
N ALA A 352 -43.50 16.18 7.03
CA ALA A 352 -44.69 15.80 7.79
C ALA A 352 -44.85 16.63 9.07
N ASP A 353 -43.74 16.98 9.75
CA ASP A 353 -43.75 17.79 10.97
C ASP A 353 -43.67 19.31 10.66
N PRO A 354 -44.74 20.09 10.95
CA PRO A 354 -44.75 21.53 10.71
C PRO A 354 -43.85 22.33 11.66
N GLU A 355 -43.60 21.86 12.88
CA GLU A 355 -42.69 22.53 13.83
C GLU A 355 -41.25 22.30 13.40
N LEU A 356 -40.91 21.06 13.04
CA LEU A 356 -39.59 20.68 12.55
C LEU A 356 -39.26 21.43 11.24
N ARG A 357 -40.20 21.59 10.30
CA ARG A 357 -40.01 22.49 9.13
C ARG A 357 -39.66 23.93 9.48
N VAL A 358 -40.23 24.48 10.56
CA VAL A 358 -39.91 25.85 11.01
C VAL A 358 -38.53 25.90 11.67
N GLN A 359 -38.18 24.89 12.46
CA GLN A 359 -36.84 24.74 13.04
C GLN A 359 -35.77 24.61 11.93
N GLU A 360 -35.96 23.71 10.97
CA GLU A 360 -35.07 23.53 9.81
C GLU A 360 -34.83 24.83 9.03
N ARG A 361 -35.90 25.59 8.74
CA ARG A 361 -35.79 26.87 8.05
C ARG A 361 -35.00 27.91 8.85
N ARG A 362 -35.19 27.94 10.18
CA ARG A 362 -34.41 28.80 11.09
C ARG A 362 -32.95 28.36 11.14
N THR A 363 -32.67 27.07 11.33
CA THR A 363 -31.31 26.51 11.38
C THR A 363 -30.56 26.74 10.07
N LYS A 364 -31.20 26.52 8.90
CA LYS A 364 -30.64 26.87 7.59
C LYS A 364 -30.35 28.36 7.45
N PHE A 365 -31.27 29.24 7.90
CA PHE A 365 -31.07 30.69 7.86
C PHE A 365 -29.90 31.15 8.75
N TYR A 366 -29.83 30.69 10.00
CA TYR A 366 -28.75 31.07 10.90
C TYR A 366 -27.40 30.50 10.46
N SER A 367 -27.35 29.24 10.01
CA SER A 367 -26.10 28.64 9.50
C SER A 367 -25.62 29.29 8.20
N SER A 368 -26.50 29.67 7.28
CA SER A 368 -26.11 30.39 6.07
C SER A 368 -25.61 31.81 6.38
N LEU A 369 -26.25 32.51 7.33
CA LEU A 369 -25.81 33.83 7.79
C LEU A 369 -24.44 33.74 8.48
N GLN A 370 -24.25 32.79 9.41
CA GLN A 370 -22.97 32.59 10.09
C GLN A 370 -21.84 32.24 9.11
N LYS A 371 -22.11 31.37 8.12
CA LYS A 371 -21.14 31.05 7.05
C LYS A 371 -20.80 32.28 6.22
N ALA A 372 -21.80 33.07 5.80
CA ALA A 372 -21.57 34.30 5.05
C ALA A 372 -20.75 35.32 5.84
N THR A 373 -21.11 35.58 7.11
CA THR A 373 -20.34 36.45 8.01
C THR A 373 -18.90 35.99 8.13
N LYS A 374 -18.67 34.70 8.39
CA LYS A 374 -17.31 34.14 8.50
C LYS A 374 -16.50 34.33 7.20
N VAL A 375 -17.10 34.10 6.03
CA VAL A 375 -16.44 34.34 4.73
C VAL A 375 -16.04 35.81 4.57
N PHE A 376 -16.86 36.76 5.00
CA PHE A 376 -16.51 38.19 4.96
C PHE A 376 -15.51 38.62 6.04
N GLU A 377 -15.41 37.90 7.16
CA GLU A 377 -14.37 38.10 8.19
C GLU A 377 -13.01 37.51 7.76
N GLU A 378 -13.02 36.36 7.06
CA GLU A 378 -11.82 35.72 6.49
C GLU A 378 -11.33 36.43 5.22
N LEU A 379 -12.19 37.20 4.54
CA LEU A 379 -11.83 38.09 3.43
C LEU A 379 -11.12 39.37 3.93
N THR A 380 -10.01 39.22 4.65
CA THR A 380 -9.18 40.35 5.10
C THR A 380 -8.47 40.99 3.92
N LEU A 381 -8.98 42.12 3.44
CA LEU A 381 -8.40 42.93 2.35
C LEU A 381 -7.11 43.70 2.75
N ASP A 382 -6.48 43.32 3.87
CA ASP A 382 -5.35 44.04 4.48
C ASP A 382 -4.00 43.73 3.80
N ASP A 383 -3.84 42.57 3.14
CA ASP A 383 -2.66 42.22 2.32
C ASP A 383 -2.74 42.88 0.93
N ALA A 384 -2.82 44.21 0.93
CA ALA A 384 -3.07 45.07 -0.23
C ALA A 384 -1.86 45.24 -1.18
N VAL A 385 -1.22 44.13 -1.56
CA VAL A 385 -0.17 44.09 -2.59
C VAL A 385 -0.76 43.75 -3.97
N ASP A 386 -1.81 42.90 -4.01
CA ASP A 386 -2.42 42.37 -5.23
C ASP A 386 -3.89 42.82 -5.42
N LEU A 387 -4.31 43.93 -4.80
CA LEU A 387 -5.70 44.41 -4.91
C LEU A 387 -6.13 44.65 -6.37
N ASP A 388 -5.23 45.18 -7.20
CA ASP A 388 -5.44 45.41 -8.64
C ASP A 388 -5.51 44.12 -9.47
N ALA A 389 -5.09 42.97 -8.91
CA ALA A 389 -5.17 41.65 -9.55
C ALA A 389 -6.38 40.82 -9.07
N ILE A 390 -6.93 41.17 -7.89
CA ILE A 390 -8.15 40.56 -7.34
C ILE A 390 -9.39 41.35 -7.76
N TYR A 391 -9.29 42.65 -8.03
CA TYR A 391 -10.42 43.51 -8.36
C TYR A 391 -11.03 43.20 -9.74
N GLU A 392 -12.22 42.60 -9.74
CA GLU A 392 -13.12 42.46 -10.88
C GLU A 392 -14.24 43.49 -10.77
N ASP A 393 -14.60 44.15 -11.89
CA ASP A 393 -15.57 45.26 -11.92
C ASP A 393 -16.97 44.88 -11.40
N ASP A 394 -17.34 43.59 -11.40
CA ASP A 394 -18.65 43.11 -10.96
C ASP A 394 -18.73 42.81 -9.45
N MET A 395 -17.59 42.73 -8.73
CA MET A 395 -17.58 42.41 -7.30
C MET A 395 -18.29 43.48 -6.47
N LEU A 396 -18.10 44.77 -6.79
CA LEU A 396 -18.82 45.85 -6.12
C LEU A 396 -20.33 45.74 -6.37
N GLN A 397 -20.75 45.45 -7.61
CA GLN A 397 -22.17 45.27 -7.94
C GLN A 397 -22.77 44.10 -7.16
N ARG A 398 -22.06 42.96 -7.05
CA ARG A 398 -22.51 41.80 -6.26
C ARG A 398 -22.65 42.12 -4.77
N LEU A 399 -21.74 42.93 -4.21
CA LEU A 399 -21.81 43.38 -2.81
C LEU A 399 -22.97 44.35 -2.57
N GLU A 400 -23.23 45.27 -3.51
CA GLU A 400 -24.38 46.19 -3.46
C GLU A 400 -25.71 45.43 -3.60
N ASP A 401 -25.82 44.48 -4.52
CA ASP A 401 -26.98 43.60 -4.70
C ASP A 401 -27.25 42.77 -3.43
N LEU A 402 -26.18 42.22 -2.82
CA LEU A 402 -26.26 41.51 -1.54
C LEU A 402 -26.72 42.43 -0.41
N GLN A 403 -26.21 43.66 -0.33
CA GLN A 403 -26.62 44.65 0.66
C GLN A 403 -28.11 45.00 0.49
N GLN A 404 -28.60 45.15 -0.73
CA GLN A 404 -30.00 45.41 -1.03
C GLN A 404 -30.91 44.22 -0.67
N ALA A 405 -30.47 42.99 -0.94
CA ALA A 405 -31.16 41.77 -0.53
C ALA A 405 -31.23 41.65 1.01
N LEU A 406 -30.13 41.89 1.72
CA LEU A 406 -30.06 41.89 3.18
C LEU A 406 -30.99 42.96 3.79
N ASN A 407 -30.97 44.19 3.26
CA ASN A 407 -31.87 45.26 3.70
C ASN A 407 -33.35 44.91 3.51
N THR A 408 -33.68 44.25 2.39
CA THR A 408 -35.03 43.77 2.10
C THR A 408 -35.45 42.65 3.07
N CYS A 409 -34.54 41.71 3.38
CA CYS A 409 -34.76 40.67 4.37
C CYS A 409 -34.97 41.24 5.79
N ILE A 410 -34.13 42.20 6.21
CA ILE A 410 -34.26 42.91 7.49
C ILE A 410 -35.60 43.64 7.58
N ALA A 411 -36.03 44.32 6.52
CA ALA A 411 -37.32 45.00 6.48
C ALA A 411 -38.50 44.01 6.59
N ALA A 412 -38.42 42.84 5.93
CA ALA A 412 -39.41 41.78 6.05
C ALA A 412 -39.46 41.19 7.47
N LEU A 413 -38.31 40.91 8.09
CA LEU A 413 -38.21 40.40 9.46
C LEU A 413 -38.75 41.41 10.48
N ARG A 414 -38.40 42.70 10.35
CA ARG A 414 -38.95 43.78 11.22
C ARG A 414 -40.46 43.92 11.09
N LYS A 415 -41.03 43.69 9.90
CA LYS A 415 -42.49 43.68 9.66
C LYS A 415 -43.18 42.42 10.18
N ALA A 416 -42.45 41.29 10.26
CA ALA A 416 -42.96 40.01 10.76
C ALA A 416 -42.80 39.85 12.28
N SER A 417 -41.90 40.60 12.92
CA SER A 417 -41.84 40.69 14.38
C SER A 417 -43.17 41.26 14.90
N PRO A 418 -43.84 40.62 15.87
CA PRO A 418 -44.86 41.31 16.63
C PRO A 418 -44.19 42.53 17.30
N GLY A 419 -44.76 43.70 17.10
CA GLY A 419 -44.20 44.95 17.62
C GLY A 419 -44.29 45.00 19.14
N GLU A 420 -43.25 45.57 19.77
CA GLU A 420 -43.38 46.28 21.04
C GLU A 420 -44.17 47.59 20.84
#